data_AF-B3V5Y1-F1
#
_entry.id   AF-B3V5Y1-F1
#
_cell.length_a   1.000
_cell.length_b   1.000
_cell.length_c   1.000
_cell.angle_alpha   90.00
_cell.angle_beta   90.00
_cell.angle_gamma   90.00
#
_symmetry.space_group_name_H-M   'P 1'
#
loop_
_entity.id
_entity.type
_entity.pdbx_description
1 polymer ?
#
loop_
_entity_poly.entity_id
_entity_poly.type
_entity_poly.pdbx_seq_one_letter_code
_entity_poly.pdbx_strand_id
1 'polypeptide(L)'
;MPIKIGLIGKTNTGKTTFFNSSTLSTNEISTYPFTTKKSSTSVGHAITLCVHKEFNVQDNPNNSRCSDGWRYIPIELIDLPGLIKDAWKGKGLGNQFLSIAAQSDALLHVVDASGSIDSSGRITETGTGDPVSDFADIEEELNMWYQKILEGNRDKLQKIIKAENDQVIALTELYQGLGVKKNHVMETLRLTGLEGKDVWDE
;
A
#
# COMPACT_ATOMS: atom_id res chain seq x y z
N MET A 1 -9.06 4.62 -13.74
CA MET A 1 -8.35 5.37 -12.69
C MET A 1 -6.86 5.09 -12.85
N PRO A 2 -5.98 6.06 -12.59
CA PRO A 2 -4.55 5.80 -12.53
C PRO A 2 -4.26 4.84 -11.36
N ILE A 3 -3.20 4.04 -11.51
CA ILE A 3 -2.69 3.17 -10.45
C ILE A 3 -2.15 4.06 -9.33
N LYS A 4 -2.54 3.76 -8.08
CA LYS A 4 -2.10 4.48 -6.88
C LYS A 4 -1.00 3.71 -6.15
N ILE A 5 0.12 4.34 -5.91
CA ILE A 5 1.25 3.78 -5.15
C ILE A 5 1.47 4.60 -3.89
N GLY A 6 1.29 3.97 -2.74
CA GLY A 6 1.53 4.55 -1.43
C GLY A 6 2.99 4.38 -1.01
N LEU A 7 3.69 5.48 -0.77
CA LEU A 7 5.07 5.48 -0.26
C LEU A 7 5.07 5.37 1.26
N ILE A 8 5.71 4.33 1.78
CA ILE A 8 5.81 4.05 3.21
C ILE A 8 7.27 3.94 3.64
N GLY A 9 7.53 4.10 4.93
CA GLY A 9 8.86 4.02 5.51
C GLY A 9 9.00 4.90 6.75
N LYS A 10 10.07 4.66 7.52
CA LYS A 10 10.41 5.48 8.69
C LYS A 10 10.78 6.91 8.26
N THR A 11 10.74 7.85 9.19
CA THR A 11 11.25 9.20 8.93
C THR A 11 12.73 9.15 8.56
N ASN A 12 13.19 10.10 7.73
CA ASN A 12 14.59 10.25 7.30
C ASN A 12 15.16 9.16 6.37
N THR A 13 14.39 8.13 6.01
CA THR A 13 14.80 7.06 5.06
C THR A 13 14.97 7.50 3.61
N GLY A 14 14.68 8.77 3.29
CA GLY A 14 14.69 9.30 1.92
C GLY A 14 13.34 9.22 1.19
N LYS A 15 12.26 8.82 1.87
CA LYS A 15 10.90 8.74 1.30
C LYS A 15 10.45 10.02 0.56
N THR A 16 10.56 11.18 1.21
CA THR A 16 10.17 12.46 0.60
C THR A 16 11.11 12.88 -0.54
N THR A 17 12.40 12.52 -0.45
CA THR A 17 13.37 12.72 -1.54
C THR A 17 12.97 11.92 -2.77
N PHE A 18 12.60 10.64 -2.59
CA PHE A 18 12.12 9.78 -3.67
C PHE A 18 10.81 10.29 -4.28
N PHE A 19 9.87 10.74 -3.44
CA PHE A 19 8.61 11.33 -3.91
C PHE A 19 8.85 12.54 -4.83
N ASN A 20 9.69 13.48 -4.39
CA ASN A 20 9.98 14.68 -5.16
C ASN A 20 10.73 14.38 -6.47
N SER A 21 11.70 13.46 -6.44
CA SER A 21 12.46 13.09 -7.65
C SER A 21 11.60 12.34 -8.67
N SER A 22 10.68 11.49 -8.22
CA SER A 22 9.83 10.65 -9.08
C SER A 22 8.66 11.41 -9.72
N THR A 23 8.30 12.57 -9.18
CA THR A 23 7.15 13.37 -9.63
C THR A 23 7.56 14.60 -10.46
N LEU A 24 8.86 14.84 -10.63
CA LEU A 24 9.42 16.00 -11.37
C LEU A 24 8.70 17.32 -11.00
N SER A 25 8.48 17.48 -9.69
CA SER A 25 7.79 18.55 -8.94
C SER A 25 7.49 19.84 -9.73
N THR A 26 6.51 19.81 -10.61
CA THR A 26 6.00 21.02 -11.30
C THR A 26 4.49 21.19 -11.22
N ASN A 27 3.70 20.22 -10.73
CA ASN A 27 2.24 20.37 -10.59
C ASN A 27 1.67 19.83 -9.26
N GLU A 28 0.63 20.56 -8.83
CA GLU A 28 -0.26 20.49 -7.65
C GLU A 28 -0.07 19.33 -6.66
N ILE A 29 0.48 19.66 -5.49
CA ILE A 29 0.35 18.84 -4.28
C ILE A 29 -1.10 18.97 -3.80
N SER A 30 -1.87 17.89 -3.91
CA SER A 30 -3.19 17.80 -3.27
C SER A 30 -3.05 17.13 -1.90
N THR A 31 -3.78 17.66 -0.91
CA THR A 31 -3.86 17.09 0.45
C THR A 31 -5.09 16.20 0.56
N TYR A 32 -4.97 15.01 1.16
CA TYR A 32 -6.17 14.25 1.51
C TYR A 32 -6.97 14.99 2.59
N PRO A 33 -8.29 15.13 2.43
CA PRO A 33 -9.12 15.65 3.51
C PRO A 33 -9.06 14.69 4.71
N PHE A 34 -9.13 15.25 5.92
CA PHE A 34 -9.21 14.53 7.20
C PHE A 34 -7.92 14.00 7.84
N THR A 35 -6.71 14.37 7.37
CA THR A 35 -5.45 14.00 8.06
C THR A 35 -4.81 15.14 8.86
N THR A 36 -4.26 14.83 10.04
CA THR A 36 -3.59 15.82 10.92
C THR A 36 -2.16 16.14 10.48
N LYS A 37 -1.55 15.29 9.64
CA LYS A 37 -0.33 15.56 8.87
C LYS A 37 -0.69 15.50 7.37
N LYS A 38 -0.21 16.47 6.57
CA LYS A 38 -0.43 16.53 5.12
C LYS A 38 0.18 15.29 4.44
N SER A 39 -0.66 14.36 3.97
CA SER A 39 -0.22 13.47 2.89
C SER A 39 -0.13 14.30 1.61
N SER A 40 0.87 14.02 0.79
CA SER A 40 1.10 14.73 -0.47
C SER A 40 0.86 13.77 -1.62
N THR A 41 0.04 14.17 -2.59
CA THR A 41 -0.21 13.37 -3.79
C THR A 41 0.35 14.10 -5.00
N SER A 42 1.00 13.37 -5.91
CA SER A 42 1.45 13.91 -7.19
C SER A 42 1.60 12.80 -8.23
N VAL A 43 1.77 13.17 -9.49
CA VAL A 43 1.80 12.24 -10.62
C VAL A 43 3.23 11.88 -10.98
N GLY A 44 3.56 10.59 -10.86
CA GLY A 44 4.76 9.99 -11.43
C GLY A 44 4.47 9.32 -12.77
N HIS A 45 5.48 8.69 -13.38
CA HIS A 45 5.31 7.95 -14.62
C HIS A 45 6.00 6.60 -14.58
N ALA A 46 5.29 5.54 -14.97
CA ALA A 46 5.89 4.30 -15.39
C ALA A 46 6.38 4.45 -16.84
N ILE A 47 7.67 4.23 -17.06
CA ILE A 47 8.32 4.49 -18.35
C ILE A 47 8.62 3.16 -19.05
N THR A 48 8.15 3.01 -20.28
CA THR A 48 8.41 1.83 -21.12
C THR A 48 8.69 2.26 -22.56
N LEU A 49 9.15 1.35 -23.41
CA LEU A 49 9.28 1.60 -24.84
C LEU A 49 7.90 1.79 -25.47
N CYS A 50 7.77 2.81 -26.31
CA CYS A 50 6.57 3.02 -27.09
C CYS A 50 6.62 2.15 -28.35
N VAL A 51 5.57 1.35 -28.53
CA VAL A 51 5.42 0.43 -29.66
C VAL A 51 5.37 1.12 -31.04
N HIS A 52 5.11 2.44 -31.10
CA HIS A 52 4.98 3.15 -32.38
C HIS A 52 6.26 3.06 -33.23
N LYS A 53 7.43 3.00 -32.59
CA LYS A 53 8.72 2.86 -33.28
C LYS A 53 8.87 1.48 -33.93
N GLU A 54 8.37 0.45 -33.26
CA GLU A 54 8.42 -0.93 -33.76
C GLU A 54 7.48 -1.12 -34.95
N PHE A 55 6.24 -0.64 -34.83
CA PHE A 55 5.23 -0.77 -35.87
C PHE A 55 5.32 0.29 -36.97
N ASN A 56 6.24 1.26 -36.85
CA ASN A 56 6.40 2.38 -37.76
C ASN A 56 5.07 3.14 -38.02
N VAL A 57 4.33 3.40 -36.94
CA VAL A 57 3.03 4.10 -36.97
C VAL A 57 3.12 5.45 -36.26
N GLN A 58 2.21 6.35 -36.60
CA GLN A 58 2.05 7.60 -35.86
C GLN A 58 1.35 7.34 -34.53
N ASP A 59 1.96 7.78 -33.44
CA ASP A 59 1.39 7.67 -32.09
C ASP A 59 0.37 8.78 -31.82
N ASN A 60 -0.80 8.43 -31.26
CA ASN A 60 -1.84 9.38 -30.85
C ASN A 60 -2.56 8.93 -29.56
N PRO A 61 -1.87 8.93 -28.40
CA PRO A 61 -2.41 8.41 -27.15
C PRO A 61 -3.33 9.43 -26.44
N ASN A 62 -4.44 8.97 -25.88
CA ASN A 62 -5.34 9.80 -25.06
C ASN A 62 -4.99 9.79 -23.56
N ASN A 63 -4.27 8.78 -23.09
CA ASN A 63 -4.12 8.46 -21.66
C ASN A 63 -2.66 8.45 -21.16
N SER A 64 -1.71 8.75 -22.04
CA SER A 64 -0.28 8.68 -21.75
C SER A 64 0.48 9.59 -22.69
N ARG A 65 1.66 10.07 -22.28
CA ARG A 65 2.54 10.86 -23.14
C ARG A 65 3.54 9.93 -23.83
N CYS A 66 3.89 10.23 -25.08
CA CYS A 66 5.08 9.66 -25.70
C CYS A 66 6.09 10.77 -26.02
N SER A 67 7.37 10.53 -25.73
CA SER A 67 8.50 11.40 -26.11
C SER A 67 9.65 10.52 -26.56
N ASP A 68 10.19 10.77 -27.75
CA ASP A 68 11.41 10.12 -28.25
C ASP A 68 11.35 8.57 -28.23
N GLY A 69 10.17 8.00 -28.43
CA GLY A 69 9.94 6.55 -28.38
C GLY A 69 9.78 5.95 -26.98
N TRP A 70 9.71 6.78 -25.95
CA TRP A 70 9.39 6.37 -24.58
C TRP A 70 7.93 6.70 -24.27
N ARG A 71 7.23 5.75 -23.68
CA ARG A 71 5.84 5.86 -23.22
C ARG A 71 5.86 6.17 -21.72
N TYR A 72 5.23 7.28 -21.35
CA TYR A 72 5.10 7.76 -19.98
C TYR A 72 3.66 7.53 -19.52
N ILE A 73 3.45 6.46 -18.75
CA ILE A 73 2.14 6.06 -18.25
C ILE A 73 1.95 6.70 -16.87
N PRO A 74 0.95 7.59 -16.69
CA PRO A 74 0.79 8.30 -15.43
C PRO A 74 0.40 7.34 -14.30
N ILE A 75 1.07 7.48 -13.16
CA ILE A 75 0.78 6.80 -11.90
C ILE A 75 0.61 7.83 -10.79
N GLU A 76 -0.32 7.60 -9.87
CA GLU A 76 -0.54 8.47 -8.72
C GLU A 76 0.37 8.00 -7.58
N LEU A 77 1.28 8.88 -7.15
CA LEU A 77 2.14 8.63 -5.99
C LEU A 77 1.56 9.35 -4.78
N ILE A 78 1.47 8.64 -3.66
CA ILE A 78 0.93 9.16 -2.40
C ILE A 78 2.02 9.07 -1.34
N ASP A 79 2.53 10.20 -0.88
CA ASP A 79 3.46 10.25 0.24
C ASP A 79 2.70 10.10 1.56
N LEU A 80 2.77 8.91 2.16
CA LEU A 80 2.16 8.67 3.47
C LEU A 80 3.05 9.29 4.56
N PRO A 81 2.46 9.91 5.60
CA PRO A 81 3.23 10.31 6.77
C PRO A 81 3.95 9.09 7.35
N GLY A 82 5.19 9.28 7.81
CA GLY A 82 6.04 8.19 8.30
C GLY A 82 5.32 7.31 9.33
N LEU A 83 5.51 6.00 9.20
CA LEU A 83 4.77 5.00 9.95
C LEU A 83 4.98 5.20 11.46
N ILE A 84 3.89 5.27 12.21
CA ILE A 84 3.95 5.40 13.66
C ILE A 84 3.84 3.98 14.21
N LYS A 85 4.83 3.55 15.00
CA LYS A 85 4.74 2.30 15.77
C LYS A 85 3.40 2.24 16.50
N ASP A 86 2.80 1.06 16.57
CA ASP A 86 1.48 0.84 17.16
C ASP A 86 0.31 1.49 16.40
N ALA A 87 0.43 1.68 15.07
CA ALA A 87 -0.63 2.26 14.26
C ALA A 87 -1.92 1.42 14.33
N TRP A 88 -1.79 0.09 14.34
CA TRP A 88 -2.93 -0.83 14.45
C TRP A 88 -3.67 -0.72 15.79
N LYS A 89 -3.03 -0.24 16.87
CA LYS A 89 -3.66 -0.08 18.19
C LYS A 89 -4.73 1.02 18.23
N GLY A 90 -4.87 1.82 17.17
CA GLY A 90 -6.00 2.74 17.00
C GLY A 90 -5.82 4.11 17.65
N LYS A 91 -4.58 4.51 17.96
CA LYS A 91 -4.29 5.91 18.35
C LYS A 91 -4.35 6.79 17.09
N GLY A 92 -5.51 7.39 16.83
CA GLY A 92 -5.77 8.52 15.90
C GLY A 92 -5.06 8.48 14.54
N LEU A 93 -3.77 8.83 14.51
CA LEU A 93 -2.95 8.88 13.29
C LEU A 93 -2.75 7.50 12.62
N GLY A 94 -2.78 6.39 13.38
CA GLY A 94 -2.62 5.05 12.82
C GLY A 94 -3.74 4.66 11.85
N ASN A 95 -5.00 4.98 12.19
CA ASN A 95 -6.14 4.68 11.32
C ASN A 95 -6.13 5.48 10.00
N GLN A 96 -5.58 6.70 10.02
CA GLN A 96 -5.44 7.53 8.81
C GLN A 96 -4.40 6.94 7.85
N PHE A 97 -3.25 6.49 8.38
CA PHE A 97 -2.24 5.78 7.61
C PHE A 97 -2.85 4.54 6.93
N LEU A 98 -3.53 3.71 7.72
CA LEU A 98 -4.11 2.46 7.24
C LEU A 98 -5.20 2.71 6.19
N SER A 99 -6.05 3.73 6.35
CA SER A 99 -7.06 4.10 5.36
C SER A 99 -6.45 4.50 4.01
N ILE A 100 -5.39 5.30 4.01
CA ILE A 100 -4.71 5.70 2.76
C ILE A 100 -3.94 4.51 2.15
N ALA A 101 -3.32 3.67 2.98
CA ALA A 101 -2.67 2.45 2.53
C ALA A 101 -3.67 1.50 1.85
N ALA A 102 -4.88 1.35 2.40
CA ALA A 102 -5.98 0.58 1.79
C ALA A 102 -6.48 1.14 0.46
N GLN A 103 -6.36 2.44 0.24
CA GLN A 103 -6.74 3.08 -1.02
C GLN A 103 -5.64 3.01 -2.10
N SER A 104 -4.46 2.50 -1.74
CA SER A 104 -3.34 2.33 -2.66
C SER A 104 -3.40 0.95 -3.31
N ASP A 105 -3.15 0.87 -4.62
CA ASP A 105 -3.07 -0.42 -5.33
C ASP A 105 -1.78 -1.18 -4.98
N ALA A 106 -0.73 -0.45 -4.59
CA ALA A 106 0.54 -1.00 -4.12
C ALA A 106 1.18 -0.09 -3.08
N LEU A 107 2.01 -0.67 -2.21
CA LEU A 107 2.85 0.07 -1.27
C LEU A 107 4.32 -0.05 -1.70
N LEU A 108 5.03 1.08 -1.73
CA LEU A 108 6.47 1.14 -1.95
C LEU A 108 7.16 1.48 -0.62
N HIS A 109 7.84 0.49 -0.04
CA HIS A 109 8.54 0.64 1.23
C HIS A 109 9.97 1.14 1.02
N VAL A 110 10.23 2.38 1.46
CA VAL A 110 11.55 3.00 1.46
C VAL A 110 12.26 2.68 2.78
N VAL A 111 13.40 2.01 2.68
CA VAL A 111 14.22 1.54 3.82
C VAL A 111 15.63 2.13 3.70
N ASP A 112 16.24 2.55 4.81
CA ASP A 112 17.62 3.04 4.82
C ASP A 112 18.62 1.89 4.83
N ALA A 113 19.17 1.54 3.66
CA ALA A 113 20.16 0.48 3.54
C ALA A 113 21.48 0.75 4.29
N SER A 114 21.76 2.00 4.68
CA SER A 114 22.99 2.32 5.43
C SER A 114 22.91 1.93 6.92
N GLY A 115 21.71 1.66 7.43
CA GLY A 115 21.50 1.40 8.85
C GLY A 115 21.92 2.60 9.71
N SER A 116 21.76 3.82 9.20
CA SER A 116 22.02 5.07 9.93
C SER A 116 20.75 5.63 10.57
N ILE A 117 19.67 4.85 10.58
CA ILE A 117 18.39 5.25 11.17
C ILE A 117 18.01 4.26 12.25
N ASP A 118 17.79 4.78 13.47
CA ASP A 118 17.34 3.95 14.58
C ASP A 118 15.87 3.54 14.45
N SER A 119 15.43 2.67 15.36
CA SER A 119 14.06 2.16 15.34
C SER A 119 12.98 3.25 15.50
N SER A 120 13.33 4.45 15.96
CA SER A 120 12.44 5.61 16.10
C SER A 120 12.44 6.55 14.88
N GLY A 121 13.27 6.27 13.87
CA GLY A 121 13.40 7.09 12.67
C GLY A 121 14.38 8.26 12.84
N ARG A 122 15.27 8.24 13.84
CA ARG A 122 16.31 9.27 14.05
C ARG A 122 17.61 8.86 13.38
N ILE A 123 18.36 9.84 12.90
CA ILE A 123 19.68 9.62 12.29
C ILE A 123 20.69 9.30 13.40
N THR A 124 21.45 8.23 13.21
CA THR A 124 22.47 7.67 14.09
C THR A 124 23.71 7.28 13.28
N GLU A 125 24.71 6.69 13.94
CA GLU A 125 25.90 6.16 13.25
C GLU A 125 25.52 5.04 12.28
N THR A 126 26.19 4.98 11.13
CA THR A 126 26.00 3.95 10.12
C THR A 126 26.18 2.55 10.72
N GLY A 127 25.27 1.63 10.40
CA GLY A 127 25.26 0.25 10.90
C GLY A 127 24.67 0.06 12.30
N THR A 128 24.11 1.10 12.93
CA THR A 128 23.42 0.98 14.23
C THR A 128 21.93 0.66 14.09
N GLY A 129 21.33 1.02 12.96
CA GLY A 129 19.99 0.64 12.55
C GLY A 129 19.94 -0.76 11.93
N ASP A 130 18.73 -1.30 11.81
CA ASP A 130 18.49 -2.60 11.20
C ASP A 130 17.40 -2.50 10.12
N PRO A 131 17.78 -2.39 8.83
CA PRO A 131 16.84 -2.27 7.72
C PRO A 131 15.91 -3.49 7.57
N VAL A 132 16.37 -4.67 8.00
CA VAL A 132 15.58 -5.91 7.94
C VAL A 132 14.50 -5.88 9.02
N SER A 133 14.86 -5.46 10.23
CA SER A 133 13.90 -5.21 11.31
C SER A 133 12.90 -4.11 10.94
N ASP A 134 13.36 -3.03 10.29
CA ASP A 134 12.47 -1.98 9.78
C ASP A 134 11.44 -2.51 8.79
N PHE A 135 11.84 -3.41 7.87
CA PHE A 135 10.91 -4.10 6.97
C PHE A 135 9.90 -4.95 7.75
N ALA A 136 10.36 -5.77 8.68
CA ALA A 136 9.52 -6.66 9.48
C ALA A 136 8.52 -5.91 10.37
N ASP A 137 8.94 -4.79 10.98
CA ASP A 137 8.08 -3.90 11.79
C ASP A 137 6.83 -3.49 10.99
N ILE A 138 7.01 -3.08 9.73
CA ILE A 138 5.90 -2.64 8.88
C ILE A 138 5.00 -3.80 8.47
N GLU A 139 5.58 -4.94 8.14
CA GLU A 139 4.82 -6.14 7.78
C GLU A 139 3.97 -6.62 8.96
N GLU A 140 4.52 -6.61 10.17
CA GLU A 140 3.79 -6.97 11.39
C GLU A 140 2.63 -5.99 11.67
N GLU A 141 2.83 -4.68 11.52
CA GLU A 141 1.76 -3.69 11.69
C GLU A 141 0.60 -3.90 10.71
N LEU A 142 0.88 -4.27 9.46
CA LEU A 142 -0.14 -4.61 8.48
C LEU A 142 -0.88 -5.91 8.86
N ASN A 143 -0.15 -6.95 9.24
CA ASN A 143 -0.75 -8.23 9.68
C ASN A 143 -1.66 -8.05 10.89
N MET A 144 -1.20 -7.32 11.91
CA MET A 144 -1.97 -7.00 13.11
C MET A 144 -3.23 -6.19 12.80
N TRP A 145 -3.20 -5.35 11.76
CA TRP A 145 -4.40 -4.64 11.32
C TRP A 145 -5.45 -5.57 10.71
N TYR A 146 -5.05 -6.49 9.82
CA TYR A 146 -5.95 -7.50 9.27
C TYR A 146 -6.54 -8.40 10.36
N GLN A 147 -5.71 -8.81 11.32
CA GLN A 147 -6.13 -9.61 12.48
C GLN A 147 -7.15 -8.86 13.33
N LYS A 148 -6.90 -7.59 13.67
CA LYS A 148 -7.81 -6.78 14.47
C LYS A 148 -9.18 -6.60 13.81
N ILE A 149 -9.21 -6.43 12.48
CA ILE A 149 -10.48 -6.37 11.72
C ILE A 149 -11.23 -7.69 11.85
N LEU A 150 -10.53 -8.82 11.71
CA LEU A 150 -11.11 -10.16 11.84
C LEU A 150 -11.69 -10.40 13.23
N GLU A 151 -10.89 -10.18 14.27
CA GLU A 151 -11.26 -10.39 15.66
C GLU A 151 -12.45 -9.52 16.07
N GLY A 152 -12.46 -8.24 15.67
CA GLY A 152 -13.55 -7.32 15.95
C GLY A 152 -14.88 -7.69 15.27
N ASN A 153 -14.85 -8.55 14.25
CA ASN A 153 -16.04 -8.98 13.50
C ASN A 153 -16.32 -10.49 13.61
N ARG A 154 -15.57 -11.23 14.45
CA ARG A 154 -15.59 -12.70 14.53
C ARG A 154 -17.00 -13.26 14.71
N ASP A 155 -17.73 -12.80 15.72
CA ASP A 155 -19.07 -13.31 16.05
C ASP A 155 -20.08 -13.07 14.93
N LYS A 156 -19.98 -11.92 14.26
CA LYS A 156 -20.84 -11.58 13.13
C LYS A 156 -20.50 -12.46 11.92
N LEU A 157 -19.21 -12.62 11.64
CA LEU A 157 -18.72 -13.42 10.52
C LEU A 157 -19.13 -14.88 10.67
N GLN A 158 -18.97 -15.46 11.86
CA GLN A 158 -19.38 -16.84 12.15
C GLN A 158 -20.87 -17.08 11.88
N LYS A 159 -21.74 -16.12 12.23
CA LYS A 159 -23.18 -16.23 11.95
C LYS A 159 -23.49 -16.21 10.45
N ILE A 160 -22.83 -15.33 9.69
CA ILE A 160 -23.01 -15.22 8.24
C ILE A 160 -22.54 -16.51 7.55
N ILE A 161 -21.34 -16.98 7.89
CA ILE A 161 -20.77 -18.20 7.31
C ILE A 161 -21.67 -19.41 7.57
N LYS A 162 -22.20 -19.56 8.78
CA LYS A 162 -23.11 -20.68 9.11
C LYS A 162 -24.46 -20.60 8.41
N ALA A 163 -24.98 -19.40 8.17
CA ALA A 163 -26.27 -19.21 7.52
C ALA A 163 -26.21 -19.40 6.00
N GLU A 164 -25.17 -18.86 5.36
CA GLU A 164 -25.06 -18.77 3.90
C GLU A 164 -24.11 -19.82 3.30
N ASN A 165 -23.32 -20.51 4.12
CA ASN A 165 -22.31 -21.48 3.72
C ASN A 165 -21.29 -20.95 2.69
N ASP A 166 -21.04 -19.63 2.69
CA ASP A 166 -20.10 -18.98 1.78
C ASP A 166 -19.10 -18.10 2.55
N GLN A 167 -18.04 -18.74 3.03
CA GLN A 167 -16.91 -18.07 3.68
C GLN A 167 -16.18 -17.09 2.75
N VAL A 168 -16.21 -17.32 1.44
CA VAL A 168 -15.51 -16.49 0.48
C VAL A 168 -16.18 -15.12 0.39
N ILE A 169 -17.51 -15.10 0.29
CA ILE A 169 -18.29 -13.85 0.29
C ILE A 169 -18.10 -13.12 1.61
N ALA A 170 -18.27 -13.81 2.74
CA ALA A 170 -18.18 -13.19 4.07
C ALA A 170 -16.81 -12.52 4.31
N LEU A 171 -15.71 -13.19 3.98
CA LEU A 171 -14.35 -12.64 4.11
C LEU A 171 -14.08 -11.53 3.09
N THR A 172 -14.62 -11.62 1.87
CA THR A 172 -14.50 -10.56 0.87
C THR A 172 -15.19 -9.29 1.35
N GLU A 173 -16.41 -9.40 1.88
CA GLU A 173 -17.16 -8.25 2.41
C GLU A 173 -16.49 -7.63 3.64
N LEU A 174 -15.88 -8.45 4.51
CA LEU A 174 -15.13 -7.99 5.67
C LEU A 174 -13.95 -7.09 5.26
N TYR A 175 -13.19 -7.52 4.24
CA TYR A 175 -11.95 -6.85 3.83
C TYR A 175 -12.10 -5.98 2.57
N GLN A 176 -13.30 -5.77 2.05
CA GLN A 176 -13.54 -4.97 0.84
C GLN A 176 -12.98 -3.54 0.98
N GLY A 177 -13.02 -2.97 2.19
CA GLY A 177 -12.47 -1.64 2.49
C GLY A 177 -10.95 -1.56 2.36
N LEU A 178 -10.27 -2.70 2.29
CA LEU A 178 -8.83 -2.84 2.08
C LEU A 178 -8.47 -3.17 0.62
N GLY A 179 -9.46 -3.16 -0.28
CA GLY A 179 -9.27 -3.56 -1.68
C GLY A 179 -9.19 -5.07 -1.90
N VAL A 180 -9.53 -5.88 -0.90
CA VAL A 180 -9.57 -7.35 -1.04
C VAL A 180 -10.71 -7.74 -1.97
N LYS A 181 -10.38 -8.59 -2.96
CA LYS A 181 -11.31 -9.12 -3.96
C LYS A 181 -11.55 -10.60 -3.72
N LYS A 182 -12.65 -11.11 -4.30
CA LYS A 182 -13.04 -12.53 -4.21
C LYS A 182 -11.90 -13.49 -4.57
N ASN A 183 -11.15 -13.20 -5.64
CA ASN A 183 -10.02 -14.02 -6.07
C ASN A 183 -8.87 -14.03 -5.06
N HIS A 184 -8.64 -12.95 -4.32
CA HIS A 184 -7.62 -12.93 -3.26
C HIS A 184 -8.02 -13.88 -2.13
N VAL A 185 -9.28 -13.84 -1.69
CA VAL A 185 -9.78 -14.73 -0.63
C VAL A 185 -9.72 -16.19 -1.06
N MET A 186 -10.20 -16.51 -2.26
CA MET A 186 -10.14 -17.88 -2.79
C MET A 186 -8.71 -18.42 -2.85
N GLU A 187 -7.77 -17.62 -3.36
CA GLU A 187 -6.36 -18.02 -3.43
C GLU A 187 -5.75 -18.19 -2.04
N THR A 188 -6.05 -17.30 -1.09
CA THR A 188 -5.58 -17.43 0.30
C THR A 188 -6.10 -18.71 0.96
N LEU A 189 -7.39 -19.04 0.81
CA LEU A 189 -7.96 -20.27 1.38
C LEU A 189 -7.34 -21.52 0.75
N ARG A 190 -7.05 -21.48 -0.55
CA ARG A 190 -6.35 -22.57 -1.26
C ARG A 190 -4.92 -22.75 -0.75
N LEU A 191 -4.16 -21.65 -0.64
CA LEU A 191 -2.76 -21.66 -0.19
C LEU A 191 -2.62 -22.06 1.29
N THR A 192 -3.61 -21.73 2.11
CA THR A 192 -3.63 -22.08 3.55
C THR A 192 -4.28 -23.44 3.83
N GLY A 193 -4.85 -24.11 2.82
CA GLY A 193 -5.53 -25.40 2.99
C GLY A 193 -6.84 -25.32 3.80
N LEU A 194 -7.47 -24.14 3.80
CA LEU A 194 -8.76 -23.83 4.44
C LEU A 194 -9.94 -23.83 3.46
N GLU A 195 -9.68 -24.05 2.16
CA GLU A 195 -10.74 -24.20 1.16
C GLU A 195 -11.73 -25.31 1.55
N GLY A 196 -13.01 -24.96 1.65
CA GLY A 196 -14.08 -25.91 2.01
C GLY A 196 -14.11 -26.32 3.49
N LYS A 197 -13.21 -25.79 4.33
CA LYS A 197 -13.24 -25.97 5.79
C LYS A 197 -13.89 -24.77 6.47
N ASP A 198 -14.48 -24.98 7.64
CA ASP A 198 -14.80 -23.85 8.50
C ASP A 198 -13.48 -23.24 8.99
N VAL A 199 -13.30 -21.94 8.74
CA VAL A 199 -12.10 -21.17 9.16
C VAL A 199 -11.92 -21.17 10.68
N TRP A 200 -12.96 -21.59 11.41
CA TRP A 200 -13.03 -21.59 12.86
C TRP A 200 -13.04 -22.98 13.49
N ASP A 201 -13.02 -24.06 12.69
CA ASP A 201 -12.85 -25.41 13.22
C ASP A 201 -11.37 -25.63 13.58
N GLU A 202 -11.13 -25.95 14.87
CA GLU A 202 -9.80 -26.25 15.43
C GLU A 202 -9.20 -27.56 14.90
#